data_AF-A0AAE4JIE9-F1
#
_entry.id   AF-A0AAE4JIE9-F1
#
_cell.length_a   1.000
_cell.length_b   1.000
_cell.length_c   1.000
_cell.angle_alpha   90.00
_cell.angle_beta   90.00
_cell.angle_gamma   90.00
#
_symmetry.space_group_name_H-M   'P 1'
#
loop_
_entity.id
_entity.type
_entity.pdbx_description
1 polymer ?
#
loop_
_entity_poly.entity_id
_entity_poly.type
_entity_poly.pdbx_seq_one_letter_code
_entity_poly.pdbx_strand_id
1 'polypeptide(L)'
;MRTPSELSKAEATTDDMVNRDYSPSDTEEDVLDVLREEWRANPYLIRQRSGHGKGTVNTALTRLTSAGWVKKVTRGLYEFVEDPRTEDSDEAQGSIDTPLDGTEAAETVESHDDSVPADPIADALAGWSYGRTDDEQAANRTVARASLEWLRDTGEPVRQSDVPLDGLAEDDPEERTPDTLWRSVIRGAWQHAVGQGYVEQPDSRSYKWVGGNE
;
A
#
# COMPACT_ATOMS: atom_id res chain seq x y z
N MET A 1 41.37 -1.39 -45.71
CA MET A 1 40.99 -2.62 -44.97
C MET A 1 39.96 -2.22 -43.93
N ARG A 2 38.85 -2.97 -43.86
CA ARG A 2 37.61 -2.68 -43.12
C ARG A 2 37.67 -3.23 -41.68
N THR A 3 37.01 -2.48 -40.77
CA THR A 3 36.20 -2.90 -39.60
C THR A 3 36.91 -3.53 -38.38
N PRO A 4 36.25 -3.68 -37.22
CA PRO A 4 35.93 -2.64 -36.23
C PRO A 4 36.24 -3.13 -34.79
N SER A 5 36.14 -2.27 -33.79
CA SER A 5 35.98 -2.63 -32.35
C SER A 5 35.69 -1.31 -31.65
N GLU A 6 34.49 -0.72 -31.79
CA GLU A 6 33.26 -1.18 -31.13
C GLU A 6 33.52 -1.59 -29.67
N LEU A 7 33.16 -0.66 -28.78
CA LEU A 7 32.36 -0.92 -27.58
C LEU A 7 32.68 -2.24 -26.85
N SER A 8 33.57 -2.18 -25.88
CA SER A 8 33.62 -3.13 -24.77
C SER A 8 33.72 -2.30 -23.48
N LYS A 9 32.61 -1.94 -22.84
CA LYS A 9 31.65 -2.74 -22.04
C LYS A 9 32.23 -3.17 -20.70
N ALA A 10 31.69 -2.53 -19.66
CA ALA A 10 31.39 -3.02 -18.31
C ALA A 10 30.80 -1.79 -17.59
N GLU A 11 29.52 -1.44 -17.75
CA GLU A 11 28.43 -2.13 -17.05
C GLU A 11 28.99 -2.96 -15.89
N ALA A 12 29.21 -2.30 -14.75
CA ALA A 12 29.35 -2.99 -13.48
C ALA A 12 28.02 -3.72 -13.25
N THR A 13 27.94 -4.94 -13.79
CA THR A 13 26.85 -5.87 -13.54
C THR A 13 26.75 -6.02 -12.03
N THR A 14 25.54 -5.88 -11.49
CA THR A 14 25.15 -6.07 -10.08
C THR A 14 25.62 -7.42 -9.47
N ASP A 15 26.19 -8.28 -10.30
CA ASP A 15 26.72 -9.61 -10.05
C ASP A 15 27.89 -9.68 -9.03
N ASP A 16 28.71 -8.61 -8.89
CA ASP A 16 29.89 -8.63 -8.00
C ASP A 16 29.56 -8.40 -6.50
N MET A 17 28.32 -8.03 -6.16
CA MET A 17 27.90 -7.74 -4.76
C MET A 17 27.04 -8.83 -4.11
N VAL A 18 26.71 -9.91 -4.83
CA VAL A 18 25.91 -11.01 -4.29
C VAL A 18 26.83 -12.08 -3.73
N ASN A 19 26.75 -12.31 -2.42
CA ASN A 19 27.53 -13.37 -1.78
C ASN A 19 26.93 -14.74 -2.17
N ARG A 20 27.52 -15.38 -3.18
CA ARG A 20 27.08 -16.67 -3.73
C ARG A 20 27.27 -17.84 -2.76
N ASP A 21 28.19 -17.71 -1.80
CA ASP A 21 28.43 -18.70 -0.74
C ASP A 21 27.48 -18.53 0.47
N TYR A 22 26.58 -17.54 0.44
CA TYR A 22 25.60 -17.37 1.51
C TYR A 22 24.56 -18.49 1.45
N SER A 23 24.42 -19.23 2.56
CA SER A 23 23.36 -20.23 2.72
C SER A 23 22.24 -19.65 3.57
N PRO A 24 21.08 -19.29 2.98
CA PRO A 24 19.95 -18.82 3.76
C PRO A 24 19.47 -19.93 4.71
N SER A 25 19.04 -19.52 5.90
CA SER A 25 18.34 -20.39 6.85
C SER A 25 16.92 -20.70 6.37
N ASP A 26 16.24 -21.70 6.96
CA ASP A 26 14.87 -22.08 6.57
C ASP A 26 13.90 -20.87 6.56
N THR A 27 14.04 -19.98 7.54
CA THR A 27 13.26 -18.73 7.59
C THR A 27 13.60 -17.74 6.47
N GLU A 28 14.87 -17.66 6.10
CA GLU A 28 15.32 -16.78 5.02
C GLU A 28 14.89 -17.34 3.65
N GLU A 29 14.89 -18.66 3.49
CA GLU A 29 14.29 -19.36 2.34
C GLU A 29 12.80 -19.02 2.22
N ASP A 30 12.02 -19.13 3.29
CA ASP A 30 10.59 -18.76 3.27
C ASP A 30 10.36 -17.29 2.89
N VAL A 31 11.26 -16.39 3.31
CA VAL A 31 11.19 -14.97 2.94
C VAL A 31 11.57 -14.76 1.47
N LEU A 32 12.56 -15.49 0.97
CA LEU A 32 12.97 -15.45 -0.44
C LEU A 32 11.89 -16.05 -1.34
N ASP A 33 11.18 -17.09 -0.91
CA ASP A 33 10.10 -17.71 -1.68
C ASP A 33 8.98 -16.71 -1.98
N VAL A 34 8.52 -15.99 -0.95
CA VAL A 34 7.53 -14.91 -1.11
C VAL A 34 8.05 -13.79 -2.03
N LEU A 35 9.33 -13.45 -1.91
CA LEU A 35 9.94 -12.43 -2.76
C LEU A 35 10.16 -12.90 -4.20
N ARG A 36 10.34 -14.20 -4.43
CA ARG A 36 10.46 -14.82 -5.75
C ARG A 36 9.10 -14.86 -6.46
N GLU A 37 8.03 -15.15 -5.73
CA GLU A 37 6.66 -15.12 -6.25
C GLU A 37 6.19 -13.70 -6.59
N GLU A 38 6.41 -12.75 -5.68
CA GLU A 38 5.84 -11.39 -5.78
C GLU A 38 6.80 -10.40 -6.46
N TRP A 39 8.08 -10.75 -6.63
CA TRP A 39 9.21 -9.93 -7.12
C TRP A 39 9.56 -8.71 -6.26
N ARG A 40 8.54 -8.09 -5.64
CA ARG A 40 8.61 -6.97 -4.71
C ARG A 40 7.58 -7.16 -3.59
N ALA A 41 8.05 -7.16 -2.35
CA ALA A 41 7.15 -7.30 -1.21
C ALA A 41 7.48 -6.32 -0.09
N ASN A 42 6.43 -5.92 0.64
CA ASN A 42 6.58 -5.22 1.89
C ASN A 42 6.72 -6.23 3.06
N PRO A 43 7.34 -5.85 4.20
CA PRO A 43 7.51 -6.76 5.34
C PRO A 43 6.21 -7.30 5.94
N TYR A 44 5.07 -6.70 5.60
CA TYR A 44 3.77 -7.16 6.07
C TYR A 44 3.28 -8.36 5.24
N LEU A 45 3.33 -8.25 3.91
CA LEU A 45 3.01 -9.32 2.97
C LEU A 45 3.89 -10.55 3.21
N ILE A 46 5.19 -10.33 3.44
CA ILE A 46 6.14 -11.40 3.74
C ILE A 46 5.72 -12.17 4.99
N ARG A 47 5.31 -11.49 6.07
CA ARG A 47 4.84 -12.17 7.30
C ARG A 47 3.56 -12.95 7.07
N GLN A 48 2.65 -12.39 6.26
CA GLN A 48 1.38 -13.06 6.00
C GLN A 48 1.56 -14.37 5.24
N ARG A 49 2.46 -14.38 4.24
CA ARG A 49 2.71 -15.54 3.39
C ARG A 49 3.64 -16.57 4.04
N SER A 50 4.69 -16.11 4.72
CA SER A 50 5.66 -16.99 5.38
C SER A 50 5.25 -17.47 6.78
N GLY A 51 4.21 -16.86 7.37
CA GLY A 51 3.78 -17.16 8.75
C GLY A 51 4.76 -16.67 9.84
N HIS A 52 5.87 -16.02 9.46
CA HIS A 52 6.90 -15.60 10.40
C HIS A 52 6.55 -14.32 11.14
N GLY A 53 7.06 -14.21 12.37
CA GLY A 53 6.90 -13.03 13.21
C GLY A 53 7.64 -11.79 12.70
N LYS A 54 7.23 -10.61 13.17
CA LYS A 54 7.81 -9.31 12.77
C LYS A 54 9.32 -9.21 12.99
N GLY A 55 9.81 -9.65 14.14
CA GLY A 55 11.24 -9.61 14.47
C GLY A 55 12.04 -10.52 13.53
N THR A 56 11.52 -11.71 13.29
CA THR A 56 12.14 -12.73 12.45
C THR A 56 12.26 -12.26 10.99
N VAL A 57 11.17 -11.76 10.40
CA VAL A 57 11.16 -11.26 9.02
C VAL A 57 12.10 -10.06 8.83
N ASN A 58 12.12 -9.10 9.78
CA ASN A 58 13.04 -7.96 9.66
C ASN A 58 14.51 -8.38 9.78
N THR A 59 14.81 -9.38 10.61
CA THR A 59 16.15 -9.93 10.76
C THR A 59 16.59 -10.63 9.48
N ALA A 60 15.73 -11.48 8.91
CA ALA A 60 15.94 -12.15 7.63
C ALA A 60 16.17 -11.13 6.49
N LEU A 61 15.30 -10.14 6.34
CA LEU A 61 15.45 -9.09 5.33
C LEU A 61 16.76 -8.31 5.48
N THR A 62 17.19 -8.01 6.70
CA THR A 62 18.46 -7.30 6.93
C THR A 62 19.66 -8.15 6.50
N ARG A 63 19.64 -9.45 6.80
CA ARG A 63 20.71 -10.39 6.43
C ARG A 63 20.74 -10.64 4.92
N LEU A 64 19.60 -10.91 4.31
CA LEU A 64 19.46 -11.08 2.86
C LEU A 64 19.86 -9.82 2.09
N THR A 65 19.53 -8.63 2.61
CA THR A 65 20.01 -7.37 2.02
C THR A 65 21.52 -7.23 2.14
N SER A 66 22.10 -7.60 3.28
CA SER A 66 23.55 -7.55 3.49
C SER A 66 24.30 -8.59 2.64
N ALA A 67 23.65 -9.71 2.32
CA ALA A 67 24.18 -10.75 1.44
C ALA A 67 24.00 -10.43 -0.06
N GLY A 68 23.22 -9.40 -0.41
CA GLY A 68 22.97 -8.99 -1.80
C GLY A 68 21.82 -9.73 -2.50
N TRP A 69 21.09 -10.61 -1.80
CA TRP A 69 19.99 -11.41 -2.36
C TRP A 69 18.69 -10.61 -2.52
N VAL A 70 18.54 -9.55 -1.72
CA VAL A 70 17.36 -8.69 -1.69
C VAL A 70 17.82 -7.24 -1.66
N LYS A 71 17.12 -6.36 -2.38
CA LYS A 71 17.40 -4.93 -2.41
C LYS A 71 16.29 -4.15 -1.74
N LYS A 72 16.65 -3.22 -0.87
CA LYS A 72 15.70 -2.26 -0.30
C LYS A 72 15.50 -1.09 -1.25
N VAL A 73 14.34 -1.03 -1.90
CA VAL A 73 14.00 0.02 -2.88
C VAL A 73 13.64 1.32 -2.16
N THR A 74 12.82 1.23 -1.13
CA THR A 74 12.38 2.36 -0.31
C THR A 74 12.05 1.88 1.11
N ARG A 75 11.68 2.78 2.01
CA ARG A 75 11.30 2.44 3.38
C ARG A 75 10.10 1.49 3.36
N GLY A 76 10.35 0.21 3.67
CA GLY A 76 9.30 -0.80 3.78
C GLY A 76 8.98 -1.52 2.48
N LEU A 77 9.81 -1.39 1.44
CA LEU A 77 9.67 -2.15 0.20
C LEU A 77 11.00 -2.81 -0.15
N TYR A 78 10.93 -4.12 -0.39
CA TYR A 78 12.06 -4.97 -0.72
C TYR A 78 11.80 -5.65 -2.06
N GLU A 79 12.85 -5.78 -2.85
CA GLU A 79 12.86 -6.35 -4.20
C GLU A 79 13.82 -7.54 -4.22
N PHE A 80 13.40 -8.63 -4.83
CA PHE A 80 14.28 -9.75 -5.13
C PHE A 80 15.23 -9.36 -6.26
N VAL A 81 16.54 -9.54 -6.07
CA VAL A 81 17.53 -9.13 -7.08
C VAL A 81 17.70 -10.23 -8.12
N GLU A 82 18.33 -11.34 -7.73
CA GLU A 82 18.55 -12.53 -8.54
C GLU A 82 19.11 -13.61 -7.61
N ASP A 83 18.72 -14.87 -7.79
CA ASP A 83 19.31 -15.99 -7.05
C ASP A 83 20.50 -16.54 -7.86
N PRO A 84 21.75 -16.40 -7.37
CA PRO A 84 22.94 -16.83 -8.09
C PRO A 84 23.07 -18.36 -8.21
N ARG A 85 22.11 -19.13 -7.68
CA ARG A 85 22.05 -20.60 -7.80
C ARG A 85 21.21 -21.07 -8.97
N THR A 86 20.39 -20.20 -9.54
CA THR A 86 19.58 -20.48 -10.74
C THR A 86 20.33 -20.01 -11.98
N GLU A 87 21.40 -20.72 -12.34
CA GLU A 87 21.86 -20.72 -13.73
C GLU A 87 21.01 -21.76 -14.50
N ASP A 88 20.45 -21.35 -15.64
CA ASP A 88 19.59 -22.11 -16.58
C ASP A 88 18.14 -22.41 -16.17
N SER A 89 17.19 -21.64 -16.71
CA SER A 89 15.95 -22.19 -17.32
C SER A 89 15.26 -21.12 -18.19
N ASP A 90 15.68 -21.13 -19.44
CA ASP A 90 15.03 -20.49 -20.58
C ASP A 90 13.67 -21.18 -20.89
N GLU A 91 12.78 -20.42 -21.52
CA GLU A 91 11.56 -20.84 -22.25
C GLU A 91 10.32 -21.36 -21.48
N ALA A 92 9.25 -20.55 -21.47
CA ALA A 92 7.95 -20.97 -22.05
C ALA A 92 7.01 -19.77 -22.22
N GLN A 93 6.79 -19.39 -23.48
CA GLN A 93 5.67 -18.56 -23.91
C GLN A 93 4.35 -19.28 -23.63
N GLY A 94 3.45 -18.64 -22.88
CA GLY A 94 2.07 -19.08 -22.68
C GLY A 94 1.11 -18.10 -23.36
N SER A 95 0.60 -18.52 -24.51
CA SER A 95 -0.35 -17.83 -25.37
C SER A 95 -1.59 -17.34 -24.62
N ILE A 96 -1.90 -16.04 -24.74
CA ILE A 96 -3.22 -15.49 -24.40
C ILE A 96 -4.06 -15.55 -25.67
N ASP A 97 -4.93 -16.54 -25.74
CA ASP A 97 -6.05 -16.59 -26.69
C ASP A 97 -7.32 -16.83 -25.88
N THR A 98 -7.99 -15.73 -25.51
CA THR A 98 -9.35 -15.80 -24.95
C THR A 98 -10.28 -15.05 -25.92
N PRO A 99 -11.30 -15.73 -26.47
CA PRO A 99 -12.20 -15.15 -27.45
C PRO A 99 -13.13 -14.08 -26.84
N LEU A 100 -13.26 -12.99 -27.60
CA LEU A 100 -14.32 -11.99 -27.49
C LEU A 100 -15.65 -12.65 -27.86
N ASP A 101 -16.52 -12.85 -26.88
CA ASP A 101 -17.94 -13.12 -27.11
C ASP A 101 -18.76 -12.00 -26.48
N GLY A 102 -19.47 -11.29 -27.35
CA GLY A 102 -20.33 -10.18 -26.98
C GLY A 102 -21.64 -10.65 -26.40
N THR A 103 -22.18 -9.90 -25.45
CA THR A 103 -23.62 -9.80 -25.29
C THR A 103 -23.97 -8.38 -24.88
N GLU A 104 -24.61 -7.72 -25.83
CA GLU A 104 -25.37 -6.50 -25.68
C GLU A 104 -26.60 -6.77 -24.80
N ALA A 105 -26.85 -5.91 -23.81
CA ALA A 105 -28.20 -5.55 -23.41
C ALA A 105 -28.15 -4.20 -22.71
N ALA A 106 -28.72 -3.21 -23.40
CA ALA A 106 -28.96 -1.88 -22.88
C ALA A 106 -29.96 -1.94 -21.72
N GLU A 107 -29.61 -1.34 -20.59
CA GLU A 107 -30.58 -0.69 -19.72
C GLU A 107 -30.13 0.74 -19.48
N THR A 108 -30.80 1.65 -20.20
CA THR A 108 -30.88 3.07 -19.89
C THR A 108 -31.51 3.18 -18.51
N VAL A 109 -30.70 3.38 -17.48
CA VAL A 109 -31.19 3.78 -16.16
C VAL A 109 -31.27 5.30 -16.14
N GLU A 110 -32.48 5.74 -15.88
CA GLU A 110 -32.98 7.10 -15.94
C GLU A 110 -32.16 8.04 -15.06
N SER A 111 -31.71 9.14 -15.65
CA SER A 111 -31.19 10.30 -14.93
C SER A 111 -32.28 10.89 -14.03
N HIS A 112 -32.33 10.45 -12.77
CA HIS A 112 -32.99 11.20 -11.71
C HIS A 112 -32.03 12.29 -11.23
N ASP A 113 -32.31 13.51 -11.67
CA ASP A 113 -31.82 14.75 -11.08
C ASP A 113 -32.43 14.87 -9.68
N ASP A 114 -31.84 14.18 -8.71
CA ASP A 114 -32.05 14.42 -7.29
C ASP A 114 -30.81 15.21 -6.84
N SER A 115 -30.95 16.53 -6.75
CA SER A 115 -29.97 17.40 -6.10
C SER A 115 -29.95 17.06 -4.60
N VAL A 116 -29.39 15.89 -4.26
CA VAL A 116 -28.92 15.58 -2.93
C VAL A 116 -27.90 16.67 -2.62
N PRO A 117 -28.05 17.45 -1.53
CA PRO A 117 -26.99 18.37 -1.13
C PRO A 117 -25.72 17.54 -1.05
N ALA A 118 -24.71 17.89 -1.86
CA ALA A 118 -23.47 17.14 -1.93
C ALA A 118 -22.94 17.00 -0.50
N ASP A 119 -23.05 15.80 0.07
CA ASP A 119 -22.53 15.55 1.40
C ASP A 119 -21.01 15.63 1.27
N PRO A 120 -20.39 16.75 1.68
CA PRO A 120 -19.01 17.00 1.32
C PRO A 120 -18.08 16.02 2.01
N ILE A 121 -18.56 15.34 3.06
CA ILE A 121 -17.83 14.29 3.76
C ILE A 121 -17.92 12.97 3.01
N ALA A 122 -19.09 12.66 2.42
CA ALA A 122 -19.22 11.52 1.53
C ALA A 122 -18.33 11.67 0.28
N ASP A 123 -18.26 12.88 -0.27
CA ASP A 123 -17.39 13.22 -1.42
C ASP A 123 -15.91 13.17 -1.03
N ALA A 124 -15.53 13.73 0.12
CA ALA A 124 -14.17 13.64 0.65
C ALA A 124 -13.69 12.19 0.85
N LEU A 125 -14.60 11.24 1.06
CA LEU A 125 -14.32 9.82 1.20
C LEU A 125 -14.60 9.02 -0.09
N ALA A 126 -14.96 9.67 -1.20
CA ALA A 126 -15.18 8.99 -2.46
C ALA A 126 -13.89 8.30 -2.92
N GLY A 127 -14.02 7.00 -3.23
CA GLY A 127 -12.88 6.15 -3.61
C GLY A 127 -11.92 5.81 -2.47
N TRP A 128 -12.15 6.27 -1.24
CA TRP A 128 -11.36 5.86 -0.09
C TRP A 128 -11.87 4.54 0.47
N SER A 129 -10.98 3.57 0.62
CA SER A 129 -11.26 2.34 1.35
C SER A 129 -10.04 1.88 2.13
N TYR A 130 -10.30 1.28 3.29
CA TYR A 130 -9.31 0.64 4.12
C TYR A 130 -9.95 -0.61 4.75
N GLY A 131 -9.23 -1.73 4.77
CA GLY A 131 -9.79 -3.04 5.14
C GLY A 131 -9.66 -4.05 4.01
N ARG A 132 -9.75 -5.33 4.34
CA ARG A 132 -9.63 -6.46 3.41
C ARG A 132 -10.99 -7.00 2.98
N THR A 133 -12.00 -6.83 3.83
CA THR A 133 -13.38 -7.27 3.57
C THR A 133 -14.30 -6.07 3.37
N ASP A 134 -15.46 -6.28 2.77
CA ASP A 134 -16.47 -5.23 2.63
C ASP A 134 -16.98 -4.74 3.99
N ASP A 135 -17.17 -5.64 4.95
CA ASP A 135 -17.54 -5.29 6.33
C ASP A 135 -16.48 -4.41 7.02
N GLU A 136 -15.20 -4.77 6.90
CA GLU A 136 -14.11 -3.95 7.44
C GLU A 136 -14.07 -2.58 6.75
N GLN A 137 -14.24 -2.53 5.43
CA GLN A 137 -14.28 -1.28 4.68
C GLN A 137 -15.45 -0.39 5.10
N ALA A 138 -16.64 -0.96 5.28
CA ALA A 138 -17.82 -0.26 5.76
C ALA A 138 -17.61 0.29 7.18
N ALA A 139 -17.10 -0.54 8.10
CA ALA A 139 -16.72 -0.16 9.45
C ALA A 139 -15.71 1.01 9.48
N ASN A 140 -14.62 0.87 8.72
CA ASN A 140 -13.57 1.87 8.63
C ASN A 140 -14.10 3.18 8.03
N ARG A 141 -15.03 3.10 7.07
CA ARG A 141 -15.67 4.27 6.47
C ARG A 141 -16.56 5.00 7.48
N THR A 142 -17.26 4.29 8.36
CA THR A 142 -18.05 4.91 9.44
C THR A 142 -17.16 5.73 10.38
N VAL A 143 -16.05 5.14 10.85
CA VAL A 143 -15.13 5.87 11.75
C VAL A 143 -14.43 7.02 11.04
N ALA A 144 -14.00 6.81 9.79
CA ALA A 144 -13.43 7.88 8.97
C ALA A 144 -14.40 9.05 8.80
N ARG A 145 -15.67 8.76 8.51
CA ARG A 145 -16.73 9.75 8.40
C ARG A 145 -16.91 10.53 9.70
N ALA A 146 -17.09 9.85 10.83
CA ALA A 146 -17.25 10.48 12.13
C ALA A 146 -16.06 11.39 12.48
N SER A 147 -14.84 10.97 12.14
CA SER A 147 -13.64 11.78 12.37
C SER A 147 -13.59 13.05 11.51
N LEU A 148 -14.09 12.99 10.26
CA LEU A 148 -14.16 14.15 9.37
C LEU A 148 -15.32 15.08 9.74
N GLU A 149 -16.44 14.53 10.23
CA GLU A 149 -17.55 15.30 10.81
C GLU A 149 -17.06 16.11 12.00
N TRP A 150 -16.34 15.47 12.93
CA TRP A 150 -15.72 16.16 14.06
C TRP A 150 -14.70 17.23 13.62
N LEU A 151 -13.86 16.92 12.63
CA LEU A 151 -12.89 17.87 12.08
C LEU A 151 -13.58 19.10 11.45
N ARG A 152 -14.66 18.88 10.69
CA ARG A 152 -15.49 19.94 10.10
C ARG A 152 -16.11 20.81 11.18
N ASP A 153 -16.74 20.19 12.17
CA ASP A 153 -17.46 20.90 13.22
C ASP A 153 -16.52 21.69 14.13
N THR A 154 -15.24 21.29 14.22
CA THR A 154 -14.21 22.07 14.93
C THR A 154 -13.86 23.37 14.22
N GLY A 155 -13.83 23.39 12.87
CA GLY A 155 -13.57 24.58 12.05
C GLY A 155 -12.16 25.20 12.15
N GLU A 156 -11.36 24.78 13.13
CA GLU A 156 -9.98 25.23 13.36
C GLU A 156 -8.96 24.14 12.95
N PRO A 157 -7.69 24.51 12.72
CA PRO A 157 -6.62 23.53 12.57
C PRO A 157 -6.46 22.68 13.83
N VAL A 158 -6.57 21.37 13.68
CA VAL A 158 -6.42 20.39 14.78
C VAL A 158 -5.22 19.51 14.56
N ARG A 159 -4.57 19.08 15.65
CA ARG A 159 -3.51 18.08 15.64
C ARG A 159 -4.06 16.73 16.07
N GLN A 160 -3.26 15.68 15.86
CA GLN A 160 -3.56 14.34 16.36
C GLN A 160 -3.96 14.32 17.84
N SER A 161 -3.29 15.11 18.69
CA SER A 161 -3.55 15.15 20.14
C SER A 161 -4.90 15.76 20.51
N ASP A 162 -5.50 16.52 19.60
CA ASP A 162 -6.78 17.20 19.83
C ASP A 162 -7.97 16.32 19.41
N VAL A 163 -7.71 15.26 18.63
CA VAL A 163 -8.73 14.32 18.16
C VAL A 163 -9.24 13.49 19.33
N PRO A 164 -10.57 13.37 19.55
CA PRO A 164 -11.15 12.55 20.61
C PRO A 164 -11.08 11.07 20.24
N LEU A 165 -9.87 10.52 20.17
CA LEU A 165 -9.62 9.15 19.73
C LEU A 165 -10.27 8.12 20.64
N ASP A 166 -10.37 8.40 21.94
CA ASP A 166 -11.07 7.52 22.88
C ASP A 166 -12.56 7.40 22.52
N GLY A 167 -13.24 8.52 22.22
CA GLY A 167 -14.64 8.50 21.81
C GLY A 167 -14.86 7.85 20.45
N LEU A 168 -14.00 8.12 19.47
CA LEU A 168 -14.07 7.49 18.15
C LEU A 168 -13.75 5.98 18.20
N ALA A 169 -13.00 5.51 19.19
CA ALA A 169 -12.70 4.10 19.39
C ALA A 169 -13.85 3.33 20.05
N GLU A 170 -14.73 4.00 20.81
CA GLU A 170 -15.95 3.37 21.35
C GLU A 170 -16.91 2.93 20.22
N ASP A 171 -16.93 3.68 19.12
CA ASP A 171 -17.71 3.37 17.92
C ASP A 171 -16.98 2.45 16.93
N ASP A 172 -15.76 2.00 17.27
CA ASP A 172 -14.97 1.13 16.40
C ASP A 172 -15.42 -0.34 16.53
N PRO A 173 -15.99 -0.96 15.47
CA PRO A 173 -16.47 -2.34 15.57
C PRO A 173 -15.34 -3.37 15.66
N GLU A 174 -14.10 -2.99 15.35
CA GLU A 174 -12.92 -3.83 15.56
C GLU A 174 -12.28 -3.65 16.95
N GLU A 175 -12.86 -2.80 17.81
CA GLU A 175 -12.38 -2.51 19.18
C GLU A 175 -10.89 -2.15 19.24
N ARG A 176 -10.40 -1.44 18.22
CA ARG A 176 -8.98 -1.10 18.10
C ARG A 176 -8.58 -0.06 19.12
N THR A 177 -7.31 -0.09 19.50
CA THR A 177 -6.76 0.94 20.39
C THR A 177 -6.76 2.31 19.70
N PRO A 178 -6.95 3.42 20.45
CA PRO A 178 -6.96 4.79 19.92
C PRO A 178 -5.78 5.11 18.98
N ASP A 179 -4.56 4.69 19.33
CA ASP A 179 -3.36 4.90 18.51
C ASP A 179 -3.36 4.06 17.22
N THR A 180 -3.91 2.85 17.27
CA THR A 180 -4.04 2.00 16.07
C THR A 180 -5.08 2.61 15.14
N LEU A 181 -6.25 2.97 15.66
CA LEU A 181 -7.34 3.57 14.90
C LEU A 181 -6.91 4.85 14.18
N TRP A 182 -6.17 5.72 14.88
CA TRP A 182 -5.59 6.91 14.27
C TRP A 182 -4.67 6.57 13.09
N ARG A 183 -3.75 5.62 13.27
CA ARG A 183 -2.72 5.31 12.28
C ARG A 183 -3.25 4.60 11.05
N SER A 184 -4.24 3.72 11.21
CA SER A 184 -4.77 2.90 10.13
C SER A 184 -5.91 3.58 9.38
N VAL A 185 -6.87 4.16 10.09
CA VAL A 185 -8.14 4.61 9.53
C VAL A 185 -8.15 6.12 9.39
N ILE A 186 -8.15 6.84 10.51
CA ILE A 186 -8.42 8.29 10.56
C ILE A 186 -7.38 9.06 9.75
N ARG A 187 -6.08 8.80 9.99
CA ARG A 187 -5.01 9.46 9.25
C ARG A 187 -5.09 9.17 7.75
N GLY A 188 -5.40 7.94 7.37
CA GLY A 188 -5.52 7.55 5.96
C GLY A 188 -6.65 8.31 5.27
N ALA A 189 -7.82 8.37 5.92
CA ALA A 189 -8.98 9.11 5.44
C ALA A 189 -8.70 10.61 5.31
N TRP A 190 -8.07 11.22 6.31
CA TRP A 190 -7.74 12.64 6.28
C TRP A 190 -6.71 12.97 5.20
N GLN A 191 -5.70 12.12 5.01
CA GLN A 191 -4.73 12.28 3.92
C GLN A 191 -5.37 12.15 2.54
N HIS A 192 -6.33 11.23 2.40
CA HIS A 192 -7.12 11.12 1.17
C HIS A 192 -7.96 12.37 0.93
N ALA A 193 -8.67 12.85 1.95
CA ALA A 193 -9.46 14.08 1.89
C ALA A 193 -8.60 15.32 1.58
N VAL A 194 -7.33 15.34 2.00
CA VAL A 194 -6.35 16.36 1.57
C VAL A 194 -6.07 16.26 0.08
N GLY A 195 -5.90 15.05 -0.45
CA GLY A 195 -5.74 14.83 -1.90
C GLY A 195 -6.96 15.26 -2.72
N GLN A 196 -8.16 15.16 -2.13
CA GLN A 196 -9.41 15.63 -2.75
C GLN A 196 -9.69 17.13 -2.54
N GLY A 197 -8.86 17.85 -1.75
CA GLY A 197 -9.04 19.29 -1.49
C GLY A 197 -10.12 19.63 -0.45
N TYR A 198 -10.64 18.66 0.29
CA TYR A 198 -11.62 18.87 1.37
C TYR A 198 -10.97 19.20 2.72
N VAL A 199 -9.70 18.83 2.88
CA VAL A 199 -8.90 19.09 4.08
C VAL A 199 -7.59 19.76 3.67
N GLU A 200 -7.20 20.81 4.39
CA GLU A 200 -5.90 21.46 4.24
C GLU A 200 -4.95 21.01 5.36
N GLN A 201 -3.66 20.94 5.05
CA GLN A 201 -2.59 20.78 6.04
C GLN A 201 -1.81 22.10 6.19
N PRO A 202 -2.23 23.00 7.10
CA PRO A 202 -1.53 24.27 7.30
C PRO A 202 -0.09 24.05 7.82
N ASP A 203 0.17 22.93 8.48
CA ASP A 203 1.52 22.47 8.82
C ASP A 203 1.57 20.94 8.82
N SER A 204 2.79 20.38 8.94
CA SER A 204 3.04 18.93 8.86
C SER A 204 2.29 18.05 9.88
N ARG A 205 1.64 18.65 10.89
CA ARG A 205 0.99 17.93 11.99
C ARG A 205 -0.44 18.37 12.26
N SER A 206 -0.95 19.34 11.49
CA SER A 206 -2.28 19.88 11.68
C SER A 206 -3.12 19.68 10.43
N TYR A 207 -4.42 19.48 10.62
CA TYR A 207 -5.40 19.31 9.57
C TYR A 207 -6.53 20.31 9.82
N LYS A 208 -7.09 20.85 8.74
CA LYS A 208 -8.23 21.75 8.81
C LYS A 208 -9.22 21.39 7.73
N TRP A 209 -10.49 21.22 8.08
CA TRP A 209 -11.53 21.06 7.07
C TRP A 209 -11.73 22.36 6.27
N VAL A 210 -11.80 22.25 4.94
CA VAL A 210 -11.99 23.37 4.01
C VAL A 210 -13.08 23.10 2.96
N GLY A 211 -13.53 21.84 2.81
CA GLY A 211 -14.51 21.44 1.81
C GLY A 211 -15.95 21.76 2.20
N GLY A 212 -16.53 22.79 1.58
CA GLY A 212 -17.89 23.25 1.90
C GLY A 212 -18.06 24.78 1.91
N ASN A 213 -17.07 25.54 1.43
CA ASN A 213 -17.31 26.93 1.03
C ASN A 213 -17.91 26.96 -0.39
N GLU A 214 -19.22 26.70 -0.47
CA GLU A 214 -20.09 27.34 -1.46
C GLU A 214 -21.11 28.22 -0.73
#